data_AF-A0A957V746-F1
#
_entry.id   AF-A0A957V746-F1
#
_cell.length_a   1.000
_cell.length_b   1.000
_cell.length_c   1.000
_cell.angle_alpha   90.00
_cell.angle_beta   90.00
_cell.angle_gamma   90.00
#
_symmetry.space_group_name_H-M   'P 1'
#
loop_
_entity.id
_entity.type
_entity.pdbx_description
1 polymer ?
#
loop_
_entity_poly.entity_id
_entity_poly.type
_entity_poly.pdbx_seq_one_letter_code
_entity_poly.pdbx_strand_id
1 'polypeptide(L)'
;ATGSYTIPPTNPFVNQAGARAEIWDWGLRNPWRYSFDRQSGDLWIGDVGQSKYEEISLHPAGTPGGLNFGWDCFEGNLSRETSAPCTGPFVPPVLDYGRGEGQSVTGGYVYRGAAWPEFNGRYFFADFVQGKIWSIARNGDGWTNKRLEQDTSEQIASFGEDETGELYVVAIGGKIFQIVDTSAPAAALSTSSFVATPASGVAGDVVTYALVLRNTGGATAGAVQASVQVP
;
A
#
# COMPACT_ATOMS: atom_id res chain seq x y z
N ALA A 1 32.12 20.43 -2.84
CA ALA A 1 30.85 20.61 -2.10
C ALA A 1 31.19 20.98 -0.65
N THR A 2 30.55 22.02 -0.12
CA THR A 2 30.77 22.54 1.24
C THR A 2 29.51 22.37 2.11
N GLY A 3 28.77 21.26 2.01
CA GLY A 3 27.40 21.18 2.55
C GLY A 3 26.90 19.79 2.94
N SER A 4 25.77 19.79 3.65
CA SER A 4 25.16 18.78 4.52
C SER A 4 24.81 17.40 3.92
N TYR A 5 25.22 17.09 2.69
CA TYR A 5 25.05 15.77 2.05
C TYR A 5 26.08 15.53 0.93
N THR A 6 26.22 14.27 0.51
CA THR A 6 27.09 13.84 -0.60
C THR A 6 26.27 13.22 -1.72
N ILE A 7 26.69 13.41 -2.98
CA ILE A 7 26.09 12.73 -4.14
C ILE A 7 26.67 11.32 -4.25
N PRO A 8 25.85 10.26 -4.27
CA PRO A 8 26.32 8.92 -4.54
C PRO A 8 27.00 8.84 -5.92
N PRO A 9 28.18 8.21 -6.05
CA PRO A 9 28.83 8.04 -7.34
C PRO A 9 28.03 7.12 -8.30
N THR A 10 27.05 6.40 -7.77
CA THR A 10 26.11 5.55 -8.51
C THR A 10 24.86 6.28 -8.97
N ASN A 11 24.72 7.59 -8.72
CA ASN A 11 23.59 8.35 -9.25
C ASN A 11 23.64 8.37 -10.79
N PRO A 12 22.49 8.18 -11.46
CA PRO A 12 22.44 7.95 -12.90
C PRO A 12 22.95 9.12 -13.73
N PHE A 13 22.87 10.34 -13.21
CA PHE A 13 23.23 11.57 -13.93
C PHE A 13 24.53 12.23 -13.44
N VAL A 14 25.32 11.58 -12.57
CA VAL A 14 26.50 12.21 -11.93
C VAL A 14 27.57 12.67 -12.92
N ASN A 15 27.70 11.98 -14.06
CA ASN A 15 28.68 12.29 -15.11
C ASN A 15 28.03 12.90 -16.37
N GLN A 16 26.74 13.24 -16.33
CA GLN A 16 26.03 13.74 -17.49
C GLN A 16 26.12 15.27 -17.56
N ALA A 17 26.83 15.78 -18.56
CA ALA A 17 26.95 17.21 -18.81
C ALA A 17 25.56 17.84 -19.00
N GLY A 18 25.29 18.92 -18.26
CA GLY A 18 24.01 19.63 -18.30
C GLY A 18 22.91 19.04 -17.42
N ALA A 19 23.10 17.86 -16.83
CA ALA A 19 22.17 17.29 -15.86
C ALA A 19 22.59 17.64 -14.41
N ARG A 20 21.61 17.63 -13.51
CA ARG A 20 21.85 17.72 -12.06
C ARG A 20 22.18 16.33 -11.52
N ALA A 21 23.30 16.20 -10.82
CA ALA A 21 23.79 14.93 -10.30
C ALA A 21 22.88 14.34 -9.19
N GLU A 22 22.01 15.16 -8.60
CA GLU A 22 21.01 14.80 -7.61
C GLU A 22 19.84 13.99 -8.16
N ILE A 23 19.58 14.05 -9.47
CA ILE A 23 18.41 13.41 -10.09
C ILE A 23 18.54 11.89 -9.95
N TRP A 24 17.48 11.26 -9.44
CA TRP A 24 17.35 9.80 -9.44
C TRP A 24 16.49 9.36 -10.63
N ASP A 25 15.24 9.84 -10.69
CA ASP A 25 14.33 9.62 -11.82
C ASP A 25 13.75 10.96 -12.31
N TRP A 26 13.11 10.94 -13.47
CA TRP A 26 12.54 12.13 -14.12
C TRP A 26 11.29 11.78 -14.94
N GLY A 27 10.69 12.79 -15.57
CA GLY A 27 9.47 12.60 -16.37
C GLY A 27 8.20 12.43 -15.54
N LEU A 28 8.17 12.96 -14.32
CA LEU A 28 6.95 13.10 -13.50
C LEU A 28 6.40 14.53 -13.65
N ARG A 29 5.09 14.72 -13.49
CA ARG A 29 4.47 16.06 -13.55
C ARG A 29 4.46 16.74 -12.19
N ASN A 30 3.74 16.16 -11.25
CA ASN A 30 3.44 16.67 -9.92
C ASN A 30 3.30 15.50 -8.93
N PRO A 31 4.40 14.81 -8.60
CA PRO A 31 4.40 13.71 -7.65
C PRO A 31 4.03 14.22 -6.25
N TRP A 32 2.80 13.94 -5.80
CA TRP A 32 2.25 14.48 -4.56
C TRP A 32 2.72 13.68 -3.33
N ARG A 33 2.56 12.35 -3.39
CA ARG A 33 3.04 11.43 -2.35
C ARG A 33 3.77 10.28 -2.99
N TYR A 34 4.82 9.85 -2.33
CA TYR A 34 5.47 8.59 -2.59
C TYR A 34 5.70 7.83 -1.29
N SER A 35 5.91 6.52 -1.41
CA SER A 35 6.28 5.65 -0.30
C SER A 35 7.17 4.53 -0.80
N PHE A 36 8.00 4.00 0.10
CA PHE A 36 8.70 2.76 -0.13
C PHE A 36 7.90 1.63 0.51
N ASP A 37 7.66 0.56 -0.24
CA ASP A 37 7.18 -0.67 0.35
C ASP A 37 8.24 -1.20 1.33
N ARG A 38 7.91 -1.28 2.62
CA ARG A 38 8.84 -1.73 3.67
C ARG A 38 9.39 -3.13 3.45
N GLN A 39 8.70 -3.97 2.68
CA GLN A 39 9.12 -5.34 2.42
C GLN A 39 9.98 -5.47 1.16
N SER A 40 9.54 -4.91 0.02
CA SER A 40 10.28 -5.04 -1.25
C SER A 40 11.30 -3.93 -1.49
N GLY A 41 11.11 -2.76 -0.88
CA GLY A 41 11.84 -1.54 -1.17
C GLY A 41 11.37 -0.80 -2.41
N ASP A 42 10.28 -1.23 -3.05
CA ASP A 42 9.77 -0.58 -4.26
C ASP A 42 9.28 0.83 -3.94
N LEU A 43 9.62 1.80 -4.80
CA LEU A 43 9.16 3.19 -4.67
C LEU A 43 7.87 3.39 -5.48
N TRP A 44 6.79 3.61 -4.75
CA TRP A 44 5.46 3.92 -5.28
C TRP A 44 5.25 5.43 -5.30
N ILE A 45 4.66 5.96 -6.37
CA ILE A 45 4.51 7.39 -6.59
C ILE A 45 3.10 7.68 -7.08
N GLY A 46 2.36 8.56 -6.40
CA GLY A 46 1.14 9.18 -6.92
C GLY A 46 1.48 10.48 -7.63
N ASP A 47 1.24 10.54 -8.95
CA ASP A 47 1.55 11.67 -9.81
C ASP A 47 0.26 12.32 -10.33
N VAL A 48 0.05 13.59 -9.95
CA VAL A 48 -1.15 14.35 -10.33
C VAL A 48 -0.97 14.86 -11.75
N GLY A 49 -1.84 14.44 -12.67
CA GLY A 49 -1.76 14.85 -14.07
C GLY A 49 -2.26 16.27 -14.30
N GLN A 50 -2.22 16.72 -15.56
CA GLN A 50 -2.54 18.09 -15.93
C GLN A 50 -4.03 18.31 -16.21
N SER A 51 -4.66 17.41 -16.95
CA SER A 51 -5.97 17.65 -17.56
C SER A 51 -6.80 16.38 -17.80
N LYS A 52 -6.19 15.22 -18.01
CA LYS A 52 -6.90 14.01 -18.47
C LYS A 52 -6.80 12.84 -17.50
N TYR A 53 -5.62 12.58 -16.95
CA TYR A 53 -5.37 11.38 -16.15
C TYR A 53 -4.68 11.71 -14.84
N GLU A 54 -4.87 10.82 -13.88
CA GLU A 54 -4.09 10.71 -12.66
C GLU A 54 -3.34 9.39 -12.67
N GLU A 55 -2.15 9.32 -12.05
CA GLU A 55 -1.23 8.21 -12.25
C GLU A 55 -0.69 7.64 -10.93
N ILE A 56 -0.56 6.32 -10.89
CA ILE A 56 0.29 5.61 -9.93
C ILE A 56 1.47 5.03 -10.71
N SER A 57 2.69 5.44 -10.34
CA SER A 57 3.94 5.00 -10.93
C SER A 57 4.75 4.17 -9.93
N LEU A 58 5.66 3.34 -10.46
CA LEU A 58 6.48 2.42 -9.68
C LEU A 58 7.91 2.44 -10.18
N HIS A 59 8.86 2.67 -9.28
CA HIS A 59 10.26 2.34 -9.47
C HIS A 59 10.57 1.04 -8.69
N PRO A 60 10.80 -0.09 -9.36
CA PRO A 60 11.10 -1.35 -8.69
C PRO A 60 12.45 -1.31 -7.97
N ALA A 61 12.50 -1.82 -6.74
CA ALA A 61 13.70 -1.91 -5.95
C ALA A 61 14.80 -2.71 -6.67
N GLY A 62 16.06 -2.32 -6.46
CA GLY A 62 17.20 -3.01 -7.05
C GLY A 62 17.38 -2.81 -8.56
N THR A 63 16.56 -1.96 -9.19
CA THR A 63 16.79 -1.50 -10.56
C THR A 63 17.61 -0.20 -10.58
N PRO A 64 18.40 0.07 -11.63
CA PRO A 64 19.12 1.34 -11.74
C PRO A 64 18.15 2.55 -11.81
N GLY A 65 18.56 3.66 -11.20
CA GLY A 65 17.94 4.97 -11.41
C GLY A 65 18.02 5.44 -12.87
N GLY A 66 17.31 6.52 -13.15
CA GLY A 66 17.27 7.16 -14.46
C GLY A 66 16.00 6.83 -15.22
N LEU A 67 14.98 6.32 -14.54
CA LEU A 67 13.68 6.05 -15.14
C LEU A 67 13.07 7.38 -15.62
N ASN A 68 12.50 7.33 -16.81
CA ASN A 68 11.75 8.43 -17.40
C ASN A 68 10.26 8.06 -17.42
N PHE A 69 9.47 8.66 -16.54
CA PHE A 69 8.02 8.43 -16.47
C PHE A 69 7.23 9.14 -17.57
N GLY A 70 7.91 9.87 -18.47
CA GLY A 70 7.35 10.28 -19.75
C GLY A 70 6.67 11.65 -19.78
N TRP A 71 6.45 12.34 -18.66
CA TRP A 71 5.96 13.71 -18.69
C TRP A 71 7.00 14.64 -19.36
N ASP A 72 6.64 15.48 -20.33
CA ASP A 72 5.27 15.86 -20.73
C ASP A 72 4.75 15.20 -22.03
N CYS A 73 5.48 14.20 -22.54
CA CYS A 73 5.12 13.36 -23.69
C CYS A 73 3.86 12.54 -23.46
N PHE A 74 3.66 12.08 -22.23
CA PHE A 74 2.51 11.29 -21.82
C PHE A 74 1.84 11.90 -20.60
N GLU A 75 0.53 11.70 -20.50
CA GLU A 75 -0.27 11.91 -19.29
C GLU A 75 -1.13 10.67 -19.09
N GLY A 76 -0.77 9.80 -18.15
CA GLY A 76 -1.21 8.41 -18.18
C GLY A 76 -0.62 7.70 -19.39
N ASN A 77 -1.41 6.84 -20.01
CA ASN A 77 -1.08 6.21 -21.28
C ASN A 77 -1.45 7.07 -22.50
N LEU A 78 -1.93 8.30 -22.31
CA LEU A 78 -2.30 9.20 -23.39
C LEU A 78 -1.07 9.96 -23.92
N SER A 79 -0.74 9.74 -25.20
CA SER A 79 0.24 10.57 -25.91
C SER A 79 -0.25 12.01 -25.99
N ARG A 80 0.60 12.95 -25.61
CA ARG A 80 0.35 14.38 -25.74
C ARG A 80 1.06 14.92 -26.99
N GLU A 81 0.44 15.91 -27.61
CA GLU A 81 1.08 16.70 -28.68
C GLU A 81 2.11 17.63 -28.03
N THR A 82 3.35 17.18 -27.94
CA THR A 82 4.49 18.01 -27.53
C THR A 82 5.07 18.73 -28.74
N SER A 83 5.57 19.95 -28.55
CA SER A 83 6.24 20.70 -29.62
C SER A 83 7.60 20.12 -30.02
N ALA A 84 8.13 19.18 -29.23
CA ALA A 84 9.40 18.49 -29.45
C ALA A 84 9.21 16.96 -29.54
N PRO A 85 10.01 16.25 -30.35
CA PRO A 85 9.92 14.80 -30.47
C PRO A 85 10.30 14.12 -29.14
N CYS A 86 9.40 13.27 -28.68
CA CYS A 86 9.58 12.45 -27.49
C CYS A 86 10.45 11.23 -27.79
N THR A 87 11.58 11.12 -27.09
CA THR A 87 12.50 9.99 -27.21
C THR A 87 12.57 9.22 -25.89
N GLY A 88 12.27 7.93 -25.94
CA GLY A 88 12.30 7.03 -24.78
C GLY A 88 13.71 6.48 -24.48
N PRO A 89 13.79 5.40 -23.67
CA PRO A 89 12.67 4.59 -23.17
C PRO A 89 11.83 5.31 -22.12
N PHE A 90 10.52 5.04 -22.11
CA PHE A 90 9.57 5.55 -21.11
C PHE A 90 9.07 4.40 -20.23
N VAL A 91 8.77 4.71 -18.97
CA VAL A 91 8.14 3.79 -18.03
C VAL A 91 6.66 4.13 -17.92
N PRO A 92 5.74 3.26 -18.36
CA PRO A 92 4.32 3.52 -18.21
C PRO A 92 3.90 3.44 -16.73
N PRO A 93 2.82 4.13 -16.33
CA PRO A 93 2.30 4.01 -14.98
C PRO A 93 1.80 2.59 -14.72
N VAL A 94 1.82 2.18 -13.45
CA VAL A 94 1.17 0.95 -12.97
C VAL A 94 -0.34 1.00 -13.23
N LEU A 95 -0.91 2.20 -13.09
CA LEU A 95 -2.32 2.48 -13.22
C LEU A 95 -2.48 3.96 -13.57
N ASP A 96 -3.37 4.25 -14.52
CA ASP A 96 -3.91 5.59 -14.74
C ASP A 96 -5.44 5.57 -14.60
N TYR A 97 -6.04 6.73 -14.33
CA TYR A 97 -7.50 6.88 -14.34
C TYR A 97 -7.95 8.28 -14.73
N GLY A 98 -9.09 8.36 -15.40
CA GLY A 98 -9.58 9.60 -15.99
C GLY A 98 -10.27 10.53 -15.00
N ARG A 99 -10.46 11.78 -15.42
CA ARG A 99 -11.15 12.84 -14.64
C ARG A 99 -12.56 12.50 -14.14
N GLY A 100 -13.25 11.56 -14.78
CA GLY A 100 -14.57 11.09 -14.32
C GLY A 100 -14.50 10.20 -13.08
N GLU A 101 -13.34 9.61 -12.79
CA GLU A 101 -13.13 8.73 -11.65
C GLU A 101 -12.45 9.44 -10.48
N GLY A 102 -11.55 10.38 -10.76
CA GLY A 102 -10.86 11.21 -9.78
C GLY A 102 -10.10 12.38 -10.41
N GLN A 103 -9.70 13.34 -9.58
CA GLN A 103 -9.14 14.62 -10.06
C GLN A 103 -7.80 15.01 -9.42
N SER A 104 -7.37 14.32 -8.38
CA SER A 104 -6.10 14.60 -7.70
C SER A 104 -5.71 13.36 -6.88
N VAL A 105 -4.89 12.49 -7.45
CA VAL A 105 -4.34 11.33 -6.77
C VAL A 105 -3.49 11.78 -5.61
N THR A 106 -3.75 11.18 -4.45
CA THR A 106 -2.99 11.42 -3.24
C THR A 106 -1.76 10.52 -3.18
N GLY A 107 -1.72 9.40 -3.92
CA GLY A 107 -0.77 8.30 -3.70
C GLY A 107 -1.13 7.53 -2.42
N GLY A 108 -0.21 6.69 -1.92
CA GLY A 108 -0.42 5.95 -0.68
C GLY A 108 0.68 4.94 -0.36
N TYR A 109 0.32 3.77 0.18
CA TYR A 109 1.23 2.79 0.79
C TYR A 109 0.81 1.35 0.46
N VAL A 110 1.79 0.45 0.41
CA VAL A 110 1.52 -1.00 0.44
C VAL A 110 1.21 -1.41 1.87
N TYR A 111 0.09 -2.08 2.09
CA TYR A 111 -0.28 -2.57 3.42
C TYR A 111 0.60 -3.77 3.81
N ARG A 112 1.31 -3.64 4.94
CA ARG A 112 2.20 -4.67 5.51
C ARG A 112 1.87 -5.02 6.96
N GLY A 113 0.73 -4.56 7.45
CA GLY A 113 0.19 -4.88 8.77
C GLY A 113 -0.20 -6.35 8.93
N ALA A 114 -0.38 -6.76 10.17
CA ALA A 114 -0.74 -8.13 10.54
C ALA A 114 -2.22 -8.26 10.93
N ALA A 115 -2.89 -7.15 11.26
CA ALA A 115 -4.29 -7.18 11.70
C ALA A 115 -5.24 -7.64 10.59
N TRP A 116 -4.94 -7.27 9.33
CA TRP A 116 -5.81 -7.52 8.18
C TRP A 116 -5.07 -8.29 7.07
N PRO A 117 -4.97 -9.64 7.17
CA PRO A 117 -4.22 -10.45 6.21
C PRO A 117 -4.67 -10.29 4.75
N GLU A 118 -5.97 -10.07 4.51
CA GLU A 118 -6.54 -9.84 3.17
C GLU A 118 -6.02 -8.56 2.50
N PHE A 119 -5.47 -7.62 3.27
CA PHE A 119 -4.87 -6.39 2.76
C PHE A 119 -3.38 -6.54 2.44
N ASN A 120 -2.73 -7.62 2.88
CA ASN A 120 -1.29 -7.77 2.73
C ASN A 120 -0.84 -7.68 1.26
N GLY A 121 0.09 -6.78 0.98
CA GLY A 121 0.67 -6.59 -0.35
C GLY A 121 -0.21 -5.79 -1.31
N ARG A 122 -1.37 -5.30 -0.88
CA ARG A 122 -2.19 -4.36 -1.66
C ARG A 122 -1.63 -2.95 -1.49
N TYR A 123 -1.47 -2.22 -2.59
CA TYR A 123 -1.16 -0.79 -2.59
C TYR A 123 -2.46 0.00 -2.46
N PHE A 124 -2.64 0.67 -1.33
CA PHE A 124 -3.75 1.58 -1.06
C PHE A 124 -3.39 2.98 -1.53
N PHE A 125 -4.34 3.65 -2.17
CA PHE A 125 -4.20 5.05 -2.61
C PHE A 125 -5.57 5.74 -2.60
N ALA A 126 -5.57 7.06 -2.60
CA ALA A 126 -6.79 7.85 -2.58
C ALA A 126 -6.82 8.90 -3.70
N ASP A 127 -8.01 9.43 -3.97
CA ASP A 127 -8.21 10.67 -4.69
C ASP A 127 -8.70 11.77 -3.75
N PHE A 128 -7.94 12.85 -3.67
CA PHE A 128 -8.21 13.97 -2.77
C PHE A 128 -9.56 14.66 -3.04
N VAL A 129 -9.96 14.79 -4.31
CA VAL A 129 -11.18 15.54 -4.67
C VAL A 129 -12.42 14.67 -4.51
N GLN A 130 -12.35 13.40 -4.91
CA GLN A 130 -13.49 12.49 -4.81
C GLN A 130 -13.65 11.84 -3.44
N GLY A 131 -12.60 11.84 -2.60
CA GLY A 131 -12.62 11.20 -1.28
C GLY A 131 -12.65 9.67 -1.32
N LYS A 132 -12.41 9.08 -2.50
CA LYS A 132 -12.37 7.64 -2.71
C LYS A 132 -11.01 7.08 -2.33
N ILE A 133 -11.03 5.91 -1.71
CA ILE A 133 -9.86 5.10 -1.39
C ILE A 133 -9.99 3.79 -2.15
N TRP A 134 -8.96 3.47 -2.92
CA TRP A 134 -8.86 2.21 -3.65
C TRP A 134 -7.63 1.43 -3.24
N SER A 135 -7.63 0.16 -3.62
CA SER A 135 -6.43 -0.65 -3.59
C SER A 135 -6.24 -1.45 -4.89
N ILE A 136 -4.99 -1.74 -5.21
CA ILE A 136 -4.59 -2.69 -6.25
C ILE A 136 -3.59 -3.69 -5.69
N ALA A 137 -3.50 -4.86 -6.28
CA ALA A 137 -2.54 -5.90 -5.91
C ALA A 137 -1.83 -6.43 -7.15
N ARG A 138 -0.67 -7.03 -6.94
CA ARG A 138 0.04 -7.74 -8.01
C ARG A 138 -0.80 -8.94 -8.48
N ASN A 139 -0.86 -9.15 -9.79
CA ASN A 139 -1.51 -10.30 -10.41
C ASN A 139 -0.62 -10.82 -11.54
N GLY A 140 0.24 -11.79 -11.23
CA GLY A 140 1.32 -12.22 -12.13
C GLY A 140 2.26 -11.06 -12.45
N ASP A 141 2.49 -10.83 -13.75
CA ASP A 141 3.31 -9.72 -14.22
C ASP A 141 2.57 -8.37 -14.25
N GLY A 142 1.25 -8.37 -14.04
CA GLY A 142 0.40 -7.18 -14.04
C GLY A 142 -0.21 -6.84 -12.69
N TRP A 143 -1.32 -6.12 -12.73
CA TRP A 143 -2.03 -5.60 -11.55
C TRP A 143 -3.52 -5.95 -11.64
N THR A 144 -4.17 -6.06 -10.47
CA THR A 144 -5.63 -6.16 -10.42
C THR A 144 -6.29 -4.85 -10.85
N ASN A 145 -7.56 -4.92 -11.24
CA ASN A 145 -8.41 -3.73 -11.28
C ASN A 145 -8.46 -3.06 -9.90
N LYS A 146 -8.75 -1.76 -9.88
CA LYS A 146 -9.01 -1.00 -8.64
C LYS A 146 -10.14 -1.65 -7.86
N ARG A 147 -9.88 -2.05 -6.62
CA ARG A 147 -10.92 -2.37 -5.64
C ARG A 147 -11.28 -1.09 -4.90
N LEU A 148 -12.55 -0.70 -4.90
CA LEU A 148 -13.04 0.40 -4.06
C LEU A 148 -13.08 -0.09 -2.62
N GLU A 149 -12.25 0.49 -1.76
CA GLU A 149 -12.19 0.14 -0.35
C GLU A 149 -13.09 1.05 0.47
N GLN A 150 -13.17 2.33 0.09
CA GLN A 150 -14.07 3.27 0.73
C GLN A 150 -14.43 4.44 -0.18
N ASP A 151 -15.69 4.90 -0.09
CA ASP A 151 -16.17 6.14 -0.69
C ASP A 151 -16.52 7.12 0.45
N THR A 152 -15.59 8.01 0.77
CA THR A 152 -15.73 8.96 1.88
C THR A 152 -16.10 10.34 1.37
N SER A 153 -16.66 11.18 2.24
CA SER A 153 -16.77 12.62 2.01
C SER A 153 -15.53 13.40 2.48
N GLU A 154 -14.47 12.71 2.90
CA GLU A 154 -13.25 13.33 3.42
C GLU A 154 -12.26 13.58 2.29
N GLN A 155 -11.59 14.73 2.31
CA GLN A 155 -10.51 15.02 1.37
C GLN A 155 -9.19 14.42 1.90
N ILE A 156 -8.89 13.20 1.45
CA ILE A 156 -7.72 12.43 1.89
C ILE A 156 -6.45 13.06 1.31
N ALA A 157 -5.66 13.74 2.14
CA ALA A 157 -4.48 14.50 1.73
C ALA A 157 -3.17 13.70 1.87
N SER A 158 -3.16 12.67 2.70
CA SER A 158 -2.00 11.82 2.93
C SER A 158 -2.40 10.47 3.51
N PHE A 159 -1.44 9.55 3.50
CA PHE A 159 -1.46 8.32 4.27
C PHE A 159 -0.38 8.36 5.35
N GLY A 160 -0.43 7.43 6.29
CA GLY A 160 0.61 7.12 7.25
C GLY A 160 0.64 5.62 7.52
N GLU A 161 1.77 5.14 8.01
CA GLU A 161 1.98 3.75 8.41
C GLU A 161 2.63 3.78 9.80
N ASP A 162 2.17 2.93 10.71
CA ASP A 162 2.80 2.79 12.02
C ASP A 162 3.94 1.75 12.04
N GLU A 163 4.57 1.57 13.20
CA GLU A 163 5.68 0.63 13.36
C GLU A 163 5.29 -0.82 13.01
N THR A 164 4.01 -1.17 13.18
CA THR A 164 3.45 -2.50 12.93
C THR A 164 2.96 -2.72 11.50
N GLY A 165 3.00 -1.69 10.65
CA GLY A 165 2.58 -1.76 9.25
C GLY A 165 1.09 -1.50 9.03
N GLU A 166 0.36 -1.09 10.07
CA GLU A 166 -1.04 -0.70 9.94
C GLU A 166 -1.14 0.68 9.28
N LEU A 167 -2.12 0.84 8.40
CA LEU A 167 -2.27 2.03 7.59
C LEU A 167 -3.30 3.01 8.18
N TYR A 168 -2.99 4.28 7.98
CA TYR A 168 -3.81 5.41 8.37
C TYR A 168 -3.99 6.36 7.19
N VAL A 169 -5.12 7.05 7.14
CA VAL A 169 -5.37 8.16 6.22
C VAL A 169 -5.50 9.46 6.99
N VAL A 170 -4.98 10.54 6.40
CA VAL A 170 -5.04 11.90 6.94
C VAL A 170 -5.95 12.73 6.04
N ALA A 171 -7.06 13.17 6.59
CA ALA A 171 -7.95 14.12 5.92
C ALA A 171 -7.44 15.54 6.14
N ILE A 172 -7.52 16.40 5.12
CA ILE A 172 -7.06 17.80 5.23
C ILE A 172 -7.80 18.60 6.30
N GLY A 173 -8.99 18.16 6.70
CA GLY A 173 -9.76 18.71 7.81
C GLY A 173 -9.20 18.42 9.21
N GLY A 174 -8.03 17.78 9.31
CA GLY A 174 -7.33 17.54 10.58
C GLY A 174 -7.68 16.22 11.27
N LYS A 175 -8.37 15.32 10.58
CA LYS A 175 -8.71 13.98 11.09
C LYS A 175 -7.71 12.94 10.61
N ILE A 176 -7.44 11.96 11.46
CA ILE A 176 -6.67 10.76 11.13
C ILE A 176 -7.56 9.55 11.38
N PHE A 177 -7.65 8.66 10.40
CA PHE A 177 -8.42 7.42 10.50
C PHE A 177 -7.51 6.23 10.25
N GLN A 178 -7.75 5.12 10.96
CA GLN A 178 -7.10 3.84 10.67
C GLN A 178 -7.89 3.11 9.57
N ILE A 179 -7.18 2.48 8.64
CA ILE A 179 -7.78 1.55 7.68
C ILE A 179 -7.99 0.21 8.39
N VAL A 180 -9.24 -0.27 8.38
CA VAL A 180 -9.62 -1.54 9.00
C VAL A 180 -10.48 -2.36 8.03
N ASP A 181 -10.31 -3.68 8.04
CA ASP A 181 -11.22 -4.58 7.33
C ASP A 181 -12.44 -4.87 8.21
N THR A 182 -13.57 -4.24 7.90
CA THR A 182 -14.81 -4.46 8.64
C THR A 182 -15.52 -5.76 8.27
N SER A 183 -15.09 -6.42 7.19
CA SER A 183 -15.55 -7.75 6.81
C SER A 183 -14.78 -8.86 7.53
N ALA A 184 -13.59 -8.53 8.04
CA ALA A 184 -12.78 -9.47 8.81
C ALA A 184 -13.52 -9.85 10.10
N PRO A 185 -13.60 -11.17 10.38
CA PRO A 185 -14.36 -11.63 11.52
C PRO A 185 -13.63 -11.27 12.82
N ALA A 186 -14.29 -10.52 13.71
CA ALA A 186 -13.73 -10.11 14.99
C ALA A 186 -13.82 -11.23 16.03
N ALA A 187 -12.68 -11.56 16.68
CA ALA A 187 -12.65 -12.57 17.73
C ALA A 187 -13.75 -12.33 18.78
N ALA A 188 -14.68 -13.27 18.91
CA ALA A 188 -15.80 -13.21 19.84
C ALA A 188 -15.34 -13.76 21.20
N LEU A 189 -14.38 -13.07 21.83
CA LEU A 189 -13.75 -13.53 23.08
C LEU A 189 -14.77 -13.80 24.20
N SER A 190 -15.87 -13.03 24.24
CA SER A 190 -16.97 -13.22 25.19
C SER A 190 -17.72 -14.55 25.03
N THR A 191 -17.59 -15.21 23.88
CA THR A 191 -18.25 -16.51 23.59
C THR A 191 -17.24 -17.65 23.41
N SER A 192 -15.95 -17.35 23.54
CA SER A 192 -14.90 -18.36 23.60
C SER A 192 -14.89 -19.01 24.99
N SER A 193 -14.51 -20.28 25.08
CA SER A 193 -14.52 -21.02 26.34
C SER A 193 -13.29 -21.88 26.54
N PHE A 194 -12.92 -22.05 27.81
CA PHE A 194 -11.92 -23.00 28.25
C PHE A 194 -12.59 -23.99 29.20
N VAL A 195 -12.51 -25.28 28.88
CA VAL A 195 -13.12 -26.34 29.66
C VAL A 195 -12.08 -27.40 29.98
N ALA A 196 -11.97 -27.77 31.24
CA ALA A 196 -11.23 -28.95 31.68
C ALA A 196 -12.23 -30.07 32.00
N THR A 197 -11.96 -31.27 31.49
CA THR A 197 -12.82 -32.46 31.72
C THR A 197 -11.96 -33.64 32.18
N PRO A 198 -12.08 -34.08 33.44
CA PRO A 198 -12.86 -33.46 34.53
C PRO A 198 -12.31 -32.09 34.94
N ALA A 199 -13.12 -31.26 35.60
CA ALA A 199 -12.74 -29.89 35.99
C ALA A 199 -11.62 -29.84 37.06
N SER A 200 -11.33 -30.99 37.68
CA SER A 200 -10.22 -31.23 38.61
C SER A 200 -9.83 -32.70 38.52
N GLY A 201 -8.55 -33.03 38.74
CA GLY A 201 -8.07 -34.41 38.79
C GLY A 201 -7.10 -34.63 39.94
N VAL A 202 -6.95 -35.88 40.36
CA VAL A 202 -5.92 -36.35 41.30
C VAL A 202 -4.84 -37.15 40.54
N ALA A 203 -3.77 -37.54 41.24
CA ALA A 203 -2.67 -38.28 40.64
C ALA A 203 -3.17 -39.58 39.96
N GLY A 204 -2.84 -39.73 38.68
CA GLY A 204 -3.29 -40.84 37.84
C GLY A 204 -4.52 -40.55 36.98
N ASP A 205 -5.22 -39.43 37.19
CA ASP A 205 -6.33 -39.01 36.33
C ASP A 205 -5.81 -38.44 34.99
N VAL A 206 -6.59 -38.66 33.93
CA VAL A 206 -6.41 -37.98 32.65
C VAL A 206 -7.38 -36.80 32.59
N VAL A 207 -6.84 -35.57 32.62
CA VAL A 207 -7.61 -34.34 32.41
C VAL A 207 -7.46 -33.87 30.97
N THR A 208 -8.57 -33.72 30.26
CA THR A 208 -8.60 -33.16 28.90
C THR A 208 -8.92 -31.68 28.96
N TYR A 209 -8.07 -30.85 28.36
CA TYR A 209 -8.29 -29.41 28.24
C TYR A 209 -8.78 -29.06 26.83
N ALA A 210 -9.92 -28.39 26.73
CA ALA A 210 -10.49 -27.91 25.48
C ALA A 210 -10.55 -26.39 25.49
N LEU A 211 -9.85 -25.77 24.54
CA LEU A 211 -10.00 -24.36 24.23
C LEU A 211 -10.87 -24.21 22.98
N VAL A 212 -12.01 -23.54 23.11
CA VAL A 212 -12.91 -23.24 22.00
C VAL A 212 -12.85 -21.74 21.74
N LEU A 213 -12.20 -21.35 20.66
CA LEU A 213 -12.20 -19.97 20.19
C LEU A 213 -13.38 -19.77 19.22
N ARG A 214 -14.22 -18.78 19.49
CA ARG A 214 -15.34 -18.41 18.61
C ARG A 214 -15.06 -17.05 17.96
N ASN A 215 -15.46 -16.92 16.70
CA ASN A 215 -15.34 -15.69 15.92
C ASN A 215 -16.73 -15.30 15.35
N THR A 216 -17.02 -14.00 15.22
CA THR A 216 -18.32 -13.48 14.77
C THR A 216 -18.53 -13.52 13.25
N GLY A 217 -17.51 -13.84 12.45
CA GLY A 217 -17.68 -14.01 11.00
C GLY A 217 -16.90 -15.21 10.47
N GLY A 218 -17.34 -15.71 9.31
CA GLY A 218 -16.97 -17.03 8.79
C GLY A 218 -15.48 -17.20 8.52
N ALA A 219 -14.78 -17.90 9.41
CA ALA A 219 -13.66 -18.77 9.07
C ALA A 219 -13.73 -20.00 10.00
N THR A 220 -13.84 -21.16 9.33
CA THR A 220 -13.82 -22.55 9.80
C THR A 220 -13.80 -22.81 11.31
N ALA A 221 -14.92 -23.36 11.81
CA ALA A 221 -14.97 -24.07 13.08
C ALA A 221 -13.90 -25.20 13.08
N GLY A 222 -12.78 -24.96 13.76
CA GLY A 222 -11.75 -25.95 13.99
C GLY A 222 -11.37 -25.91 15.47
N ALA A 223 -11.62 -27.00 16.19
CA ALA A 223 -11.15 -27.13 17.56
C ALA A 223 -9.65 -27.44 17.54
N VAL A 224 -8.84 -26.59 18.18
CA VAL A 224 -7.45 -26.95 18.51
C VAL A 224 -7.50 -27.71 19.84
N GLN A 225 -7.27 -29.03 19.78
CA GLN A 225 -7.18 -29.87 20.97
C GLN A 225 -5.71 -30.04 21.36
N ALA A 226 -5.38 -29.75 22.62
CA ALA A 226 -4.08 -30.04 23.21
C ALA A 226 -4.29 -31.02 24.38
N SER A 227 -3.63 -32.17 24.33
CA SER A 227 -3.63 -33.14 25.43
C SER A 227 -2.36 -32.93 26.26
N VAL A 228 -2.50 -32.69 27.55
CA VAL A 228 -1.39 -32.58 28.50
C VAL A 228 -1.51 -33.72 29.50
N GLN A 229 -0.51 -34.59 29.60
CA GLN A 229 -0.42 -35.52 30.72
C GLN A 229 0.03 -34.76 31.97
N VAL A 230 -0.81 -34.77 33.00
CA VAL A 230 -0.44 -34.28 34.33
C VAL A 230 0.47 -35.33 34.97
N PRO A 231 1.68 -34.96 35.45
CA PRO A 231 2.60 -35.91 36.09
C PRO A 231 2.06 -36.47 37.40
#